data_AF-A0A933Q7M8-F1
#
_entry.id   AF-A0A933Q7M8-F1
#
_cell.length_a   1.000
_cell.length_b   1.000
_cell.length_c   1.000
_cell.angle_alpha   90.00
_cell.angle_beta   90.00
_cell.angle_gamma   90.00
#
_symmetry.space_group_name_H-M   'P 1'
#
loop_
_entity.id
_entity.type
_entity.pdbx_description
1 polymer ?
#
loop_
_entity_poly.entity_id
_entity_poly.type
_entity_poly.pdbx_seq_one_letter_code
_entity_poly.pdbx_strand_id
1 'polypeptide(L)'
;MYGLQFPHNIRKISAPSHLPLIKPLFFLFFLTIITINLAHRFFFPFTEEKLLQLQIMQNPLSSSLHEKLGQYYLPVNMAEAQKEYRLAQENFRDNQTEGITVLGKQSSPKETWENIKNQKQQLLEESKYWQELLRQYPDYQYTLLKLAAIYSQLGDRERAKEYLGEVLKQSPTDETALKFLQKLQE
;
A
#
# COMPACT_ATOMS: atom_id res chain seq x y z
N MET A 1 -63.21 -15.34 -60.75
CA MET A 1 -62.24 -15.14 -59.66
C MET A 1 -62.19 -13.65 -59.34
N TYR A 2 -62.81 -13.22 -58.24
CA TYR A 2 -62.79 -11.81 -57.81
C TYR A 2 -61.52 -11.55 -56.98
N GLY A 3 -60.67 -10.64 -57.43
CA GLY A 3 -59.45 -10.25 -56.72
C GLY A 3 -59.78 -9.26 -55.59
N LEU A 4 -59.39 -9.61 -54.36
CA LEU A 4 -59.41 -8.70 -53.23
C LEU A 4 -58.41 -7.56 -53.46
N GLN A 5 -58.90 -6.34 -53.71
CA GLN A 5 -58.06 -5.14 -53.66
C GLN A 5 -58.08 -4.58 -52.24
N PHE A 6 -56.92 -4.62 -51.58
CA PHE A 6 -56.77 -4.03 -50.26
C PHE A 6 -56.52 -2.52 -50.36
N PRO A 7 -57.21 -1.69 -49.55
CA PRO A 7 -57.01 -0.25 -49.57
C PRO A 7 -55.58 0.11 -49.11
N HIS A 8 -54.82 0.78 -49.98
CA HIS A 8 -53.50 1.30 -49.67
C HIS A 8 -53.61 2.64 -48.94
N ASN A 9 -53.89 2.59 -47.64
CA ASN A 9 -53.81 3.77 -46.78
C ASN A 9 -52.34 4.12 -46.51
N ILE A 10 -51.77 5.00 -47.33
CA ILE A 10 -50.41 5.53 -47.14
C ILE A 10 -50.45 6.47 -45.93
N ARG A 11 -50.15 5.95 -44.73
CA ARG A 11 -49.95 6.78 -43.55
C ARG A 11 -48.58 7.45 -43.65
N LYS A 12 -48.55 8.78 -43.79
CA LYS A 12 -47.32 9.56 -43.59
C LYS A 12 -47.03 9.60 -42.09
N ILE A 13 -46.10 8.78 -41.64
CA ILE A 13 -45.62 8.81 -40.26
C ILE A 13 -44.64 9.98 -40.17
N SER A 14 -45.10 11.12 -39.66
CA SER A 14 -44.23 12.25 -39.35
C SER A 14 -43.29 11.85 -38.22
N ALA A 15 -42.02 11.59 -38.53
CA ALA A 15 -41.01 11.33 -37.51
C ALA A 15 -40.90 12.58 -36.61
N PRO A 16 -40.92 12.43 -35.28
CA PRO A 16 -40.83 13.57 -34.39
C PRO A 16 -39.51 14.32 -34.57
N SER A 17 -39.58 15.63 -34.78
CA SER A 17 -38.43 16.50 -35.13
C SER A 17 -37.43 16.77 -34.00
N HIS A 18 -37.53 16.05 -32.87
CA HIS A 18 -36.59 16.15 -31.72
C HIS A 18 -35.36 15.25 -31.83
N LEU A 19 -35.23 14.48 -32.91
CA LEU A 19 -34.02 13.72 -33.24
C LEU A 19 -32.71 14.54 -33.48
N PRO A 20 -32.70 15.84 -33.89
CA PRO A 20 -31.43 16.51 -34.17
C PRO A 20 -30.67 16.91 -32.91
N LEU A 21 -31.34 17.04 -31.75
CA LEU A 21 -30.70 17.45 -30.49
C LEU A 21 -30.09 16.26 -29.73
N ILE A 22 -30.59 15.04 -29.95
CA ILE A 22 -30.12 13.82 -29.28
C ILE A 22 -28.73 13.40 -29.79
N LYS A 23 -28.45 13.62 -31.08
CA LYS A 23 -27.17 13.27 -31.71
C LYS A 23 -25.96 14.02 -31.11
N PRO A 24 -25.96 15.37 -30.99
CA PRO A 24 -24.85 16.08 -30.38
C PRO A 24 -24.72 15.79 -28.88
N LEU A 25 -25.83 15.54 -28.18
CA LEU A 25 -25.83 15.20 -26.76
C LEU A 25 -25.18 13.83 -26.50
N PHE A 26 -25.44 12.85 -27.38
CA PHE A 26 -24.79 11.54 -27.35
C PHE A 26 -23.28 11.63 -27.62
N PHE A 27 -22.88 12.47 -28.59
CA PHE A 27 -21.46 12.74 -28.86
C PHE A 27 -20.78 13.43 -27.67
N LEU A 28 -21.42 14.43 -27.07
CA LEU A 28 -20.93 15.09 -25.86
C LEU A 28 -20.79 14.11 -24.70
N PHE A 29 -21.77 13.23 -24.49
CA PHE A 29 -21.69 12.19 -23.47
C PHE A 29 -20.49 11.25 -23.69
N PHE A 30 -20.29 10.75 -24.91
CA PHE A 30 -19.11 9.94 -25.23
C PHE A 30 -17.80 10.71 -25.06
N LEU A 31 -17.76 11.97 -25.50
CA LEU A 31 -16.60 12.84 -25.32
C LEU A 31 -16.30 13.03 -23.83
N THR A 32 -17.32 13.25 -23.00
CA THR A 32 -17.14 13.38 -21.55
C THR A 32 -16.58 12.10 -20.93
N ILE A 33 -17.10 10.92 -21.29
CA ILE A 33 -16.55 9.65 -20.82
C ILE A 33 -15.09 9.48 -21.23
N ILE A 34 -14.75 9.80 -22.49
CA ILE A 34 -13.38 9.72 -23.00
C ILE A 34 -12.47 10.68 -22.24
N THR A 35 -12.89 11.93 -22.03
CA THR A 35 -12.11 12.92 -21.28
C THR A 35 -11.93 12.52 -19.82
N ILE A 36 -12.97 11.99 -19.16
CA ILE A 36 -12.89 11.46 -17.80
C ILE A 36 -11.91 10.29 -17.75
N ASN A 37 -11.95 9.38 -18.72
CA ASN A 37 -11.06 8.22 -18.76
C ASN A 37 -9.59 8.62 -19.00
N LEU A 38 -9.33 9.58 -19.92
CA LEU A 38 -7.99 10.14 -20.13
C LEU A 38 -7.50 10.88 -18.88
N ALA A 39 -8.36 11.69 -18.26
CA ALA A 39 -8.02 12.47 -17.08
C ALA A 39 -7.85 11.60 -15.83
N HIS A 40 -8.55 10.47 -15.73
CA HIS A 40 -8.43 9.52 -14.62
C HIS A 40 -6.98 9.05 -14.44
N ARG A 41 -6.22 8.86 -15.52
CA ARG A 41 -4.80 8.49 -15.44
C ARG A 41 -3.93 9.59 -14.82
N PHE A 42 -4.32 10.85 -14.94
CA PHE A 42 -3.63 11.98 -14.31
C PHE A 42 -4.04 12.17 -12.85
N PHE A 43 -5.31 11.93 -12.51
CA PHE A 43 -5.82 12.09 -11.15
C PHE A 43 -5.56 10.88 -10.23
N PHE A 44 -5.45 9.67 -10.78
CA PHE A 44 -5.15 8.45 -10.04
C PHE A 44 -3.81 7.88 -10.52
N PRO A 45 -2.67 8.37 -9.98
CA PRO A 45 -1.37 7.83 -10.33
C PRO A 45 -1.30 6.33 -10.03
N PHE A 46 -0.53 5.60 -10.84
CA PHE A 46 -0.23 4.20 -10.57
C PHE A 46 0.49 4.13 -9.23
N THR A 47 -0.18 3.56 -8.22
CA THR A 47 0.44 3.30 -6.92
C THR A 47 1.50 2.22 -7.07
N GLU A 48 2.52 2.25 -6.19
CA GLU A 48 3.54 1.21 -6.16
C GLU A 48 2.93 -0.19 -6.04
N GLU A 49 1.86 -0.32 -5.25
CA GLU A 49 1.05 -1.55 -5.15
C GLU A 49 0.55 -2.04 -6.51
N LYS A 50 -0.12 -1.18 -7.29
CA LYS A 50 -0.67 -1.53 -8.60
C LYS A 50 0.44 -1.89 -9.60
N LEU A 51 1.59 -1.22 -9.51
CA LEU A 51 2.75 -1.53 -10.34
C LEU A 51 3.32 -2.91 -10.01
N LEU A 52 3.50 -3.23 -8.72
CA LEU A 52 3.94 -4.55 -8.26
C LEU A 52 2.94 -5.65 -8.65
N GLN A 53 1.64 -5.41 -8.49
CA GLN A 53 0.59 -6.35 -8.93
C GLN A 53 0.64 -6.61 -10.43
N LEU A 54 0.83 -5.58 -11.26
CA LEU A 54 1.00 -5.77 -12.71
C LEU A 54 2.25 -6.58 -13.04
N GLN A 55 3.37 -6.34 -12.35
CA GLN A 55 4.59 -7.12 -12.54
C GLN A 55 4.39 -8.59 -12.16
N ILE A 56 3.65 -8.86 -11.09
CA ILE A 56 3.27 -10.23 -10.69
C ILE A 56 2.34 -10.86 -11.72
N MET A 57 1.39 -10.13 -12.30
CA MET A 57 0.55 -10.68 -13.37
C MET A 57 1.37 -11.10 -14.61
N GLN A 58 2.46 -10.38 -14.90
CA GLN A 58 3.39 -10.74 -15.97
C GLN A 58 4.29 -11.91 -15.58
N ASN A 59 4.74 -11.97 -14.32
CA ASN A 59 5.67 -12.96 -13.79
C ASN A 59 5.18 -13.54 -12.45
N PRO A 60 4.16 -14.42 -12.46
CA PRO A 60 3.49 -14.88 -11.23
C PRO A 60 4.33 -15.81 -10.36
N LEU A 61 5.41 -16.40 -10.91
CA LEU A 61 6.31 -17.30 -10.18
C LEU A 61 7.53 -16.58 -9.61
N SER A 62 7.55 -15.25 -9.63
CA SER A 62 8.68 -14.47 -9.13
C SER A 62 8.61 -14.32 -7.61
N SER A 63 9.45 -15.07 -6.88
CA SER A 63 9.59 -14.93 -5.42
C SER A 63 9.86 -13.48 -5.01
N SER A 64 10.78 -12.81 -5.70
CA SER A 64 11.21 -11.45 -5.33
C SER A 64 10.12 -10.40 -5.52
N LEU A 65 9.20 -10.57 -6.48
CA LEU A 65 8.06 -9.67 -6.64
C LEU A 65 7.04 -9.83 -5.51
N HIS A 66 6.76 -11.07 -5.10
CA HIS A 66 5.94 -11.33 -3.93
C HIS A 66 6.58 -10.79 -2.64
N GLU A 67 7.90 -10.91 -2.48
CA GLU A 67 8.59 -10.29 -1.33
C GLU A 67 8.46 -8.77 -1.32
N LYS A 68 8.63 -8.10 -2.46
CA LYS A 68 8.45 -6.65 -2.58
C LYS A 68 7.02 -6.22 -2.24
N LEU A 69 6.03 -6.96 -2.72
CA LEU A 69 4.64 -6.67 -2.40
C LEU A 69 4.34 -6.94 -0.91
N GLY A 70 4.92 -7.99 -0.34
CA GLY A 70 4.85 -8.27 1.10
C GLY A 70 5.46 -7.14 1.93
N GLN A 71 6.62 -6.62 1.55
CA GLN A 71 7.27 -5.47 2.19
C GLN A 71 6.40 -4.22 2.15
N TYR A 72 5.76 -3.94 1.00
CA TYR A 72 4.83 -2.83 0.86
C TYR A 72 3.65 -2.94 1.85
N TYR A 73 3.15 -4.16 2.09
CA TYR A 73 2.05 -4.38 3.03
C TYR A 73 2.45 -4.41 4.51
N LEU A 74 3.73 -4.56 4.87
CA LEU A 74 4.15 -4.61 6.28
C LEU A 74 3.60 -3.46 7.16
N PRO A 75 3.65 -2.18 6.75
CA PRO A 75 3.10 -1.09 7.55
C PRO A 75 1.57 -0.95 7.47
N VAL A 76 0.93 -1.50 6.42
CA VAL A 76 -0.49 -1.24 6.13
C VAL A 76 -1.37 -2.41 6.54
N ASN A 77 -0.97 -3.63 6.20
CA ASN A 77 -1.72 -4.83 6.42
C ASN A 77 -0.83 -6.07 6.57
N MET A 78 -0.67 -6.50 7.82
CA MET A 78 0.20 -7.62 8.18
C MET A 78 -0.27 -8.98 7.65
N ALA A 79 -1.58 -9.18 7.47
CA ALA A 79 -2.12 -10.45 6.97
C ALA A 79 -1.80 -10.64 5.48
N GLU A 80 -1.92 -9.56 4.71
CA GLU A 80 -1.61 -9.53 3.29
C GLU A 80 -0.10 -9.65 3.09
N ALA A 81 0.70 -8.97 3.92
CA ALA A 81 2.14 -9.18 3.96
C ALA A 81 2.50 -10.66 4.18
N GLN A 82 1.90 -11.30 5.19
CA GLN A 82 2.13 -12.72 5.47
C GLN A 82 1.77 -13.62 4.28
N LYS A 83 0.63 -13.35 3.63
CA LYS A 83 0.19 -14.08 2.45
C LYS A 83 1.23 -13.98 1.33
N GLU A 84 1.72 -12.77 1.04
CA GLU A 84 2.72 -12.56 -0.01
C GLU A 84 4.07 -13.22 0.33
N TYR A 85 4.53 -13.16 1.58
CA TYR A 85 5.74 -13.89 2.00
C TYR A 85 5.60 -15.42 1.89
N ARG A 86 4.39 -15.96 2.11
CA ARG A 86 4.11 -17.38 1.89
C ARG A 86 4.17 -17.74 0.41
N LEU A 87 3.56 -16.93 -0.46
CA LEU A 87 3.63 -17.12 -1.92
C LEU A 87 5.08 -17.01 -2.43
N ALA A 88 5.84 -16.04 -1.92
CA ALA A 88 7.26 -15.93 -2.21
C ALA A 88 8.02 -17.20 -1.82
N GLN A 89 7.76 -17.75 -0.64
CA GLN A 89 8.40 -18.98 -0.18
C GLN A 89 8.05 -20.21 -1.04
N GLU A 90 6.81 -20.31 -1.51
CA GLU A 90 6.36 -21.37 -2.42
C GLU A 90 7.17 -21.27 -3.74
N ASN A 91 7.20 -20.09 -4.35
CA ASN A 91 7.95 -19.82 -5.60
C ASN A 91 9.48 -19.90 -5.45
N PHE A 92 10.01 -19.64 -4.26
CA PHE A 92 11.44 -19.73 -3.96
C PHE A 92 11.95 -21.18 -4.00
N ARG A 93 11.12 -22.15 -3.56
CA ARG A 93 11.47 -23.57 -3.56
C ARG A 93 11.55 -24.14 -4.98
N ASP A 94 10.61 -23.75 -5.84
CA ASP A 94 10.55 -24.20 -7.23
C ASP A 94 11.78 -23.72 -8.04
N ASN A 95 12.34 -22.56 -7.71
CA ASN A 95 13.55 -22.04 -8.36
C ASN A 95 14.86 -22.66 -7.83
N GLN A 96 14.88 -23.24 -6.61
CA GLN A 96 16.09 -23.90 -6.08
C GLN A 96 16.32 -25.32 -6.60
N THR A 97 15.33 -25.92 -7.26
CA THR A 97 15.49 -27.21 -7.95
C THR A 97 16.43 -27.15 -9.17
N GLU A 98 16.78 -25.95 -9.65
CA GLU A 98 17.85 -25.73 -10.64
C GLU A 98 19.15 -25.31 -9.91
N GLY A 99 19.95 -26.32 -9.55
CA GLY A 99 21.12 -26.20 -8.70
C GLY A 99 22.21 -25.25 -9.19
N ILE A 100 22.26 -24.04 -8.62
CA ILE A 100 23.50 -23.27 -8.50
C ILE A 100 23.58 -22.71 -7.07
N THR A 101 24.25 -23.45 -6.19
CA THR A 101 24.61 -23.00 -4.83
C THR A 101 25.73 -21.97 -4.92
N VAL A 102 25.38 -20.70 -5.18
CA VAL A 102 26.35 -19.60 -5.10
C VAL A 102 26.63 -19.31 -3.63
N LEU A 103 27.92 -19.17 -3.26
CA LEU A 103 28.37 -18.79 -1.91
C LEU A 103 27.80 -17.40 -1.55
N GLY A 104 26.64 -17.42 -0.88
CA GLY A 104 25.86 -16.24 -0.52
C GLY A 104 24.43 -16.68 -0.27
N LYS A 105 24.18 -17.46 0.80
CA LYS A 105 22.83 -17.91 1.16
C LYS A 105 21.94 -16.68 1.35
N GLN A 106 21.09 -16.40 0.36
CA GLN A 106 19.96 -15.52 0.58
C GLN A 106 19.04 -16.21 1.60
N SER A 107 18.68 -15.47 2.65
CA SER A 107 17.70 -15.97 3.63
C SER A 107 16.39 -16.24 2.90
N SER A 108 15.76 -17.37 3.18
CA SER A 108 14.49 -17.72 2.55
C SER A 108 13.41 -16.69 2.89
N PRO A 109 12.41 -16.47 2.03
CA PRO A 109 11.31 -15.53 2.32
C PRO A 109 10.62 -15.83 3.66
N LYS A 110 10.54 -17.11 4.04
CA LYS A 110 10.04 -17.53 5.36
C LYS A 110 10.94 -17.07 6.50
N GLU A 111 12.25 -17.25 6.39
CA GLU A 111 13.20 -16.77 7.41
C GLU A 111 13.13 -15.25 7.54
N THR A 112 13.03 -14.53 6.42
CA THR A 112 12.81 -13.07 6.41
C THR A 112 11.55 -12.70 7.17
N TRP A 113 10.43 -13.38 6.93
CA TRP A 113 9.18 -13.15 7.64
C TRP A 113 9.29 -13.42 9.16
N GLU A 114 9.89 -14.54 9.55
CA GLU A 114 10.09 -14.87 10.97
C GLU A 114 10.98 -13.85 11.67
N ASN A 115 12.05 -13.39 10.99
CA ASN A 115 12.93 -12.35 11.52
C ASN A 115 12.17 -11.04 11.77
N ILE A 116 11.31 -10.61 10.83
CA ILE A 116 10.47 -9.41 10.99
C ILE A 116 9.52 -9.56 12.19
N LYS A 117 8.86 -10.72 12.31
CA LYS A 117 7.94 -10.99 13.41
C LYS A 117 8.66 -11.00 14.76
N ASN A 118 9.80 -11.67 14.83
CA ASN A 118 10.61 -11.76 16.05
C ASN A 118 11.16 -10.39 16.45
N GLN A 119 11.65 -9.61 15.50
CA GLN A 119 12.11 -8.25 15.76
C GLN A 119 10.98 -7.37 16.30
N LYS A 120 9.80 -7.43 15.69
CA LYS A 120 8.62 -6.69 16.18
C LYS A 120 8.25 -7.10 17.60
N GLN A 121 8.27 -8.40 17.89
CA GLN A 121 8.00 -8.92 19.22
C GLN A 121 9.02 -8.43 20.25
N GLN A 122 10.32 -8.47 19.92
CA GLN A 122 11.40 -7.98 20.78
C GLN A 122 11.24 -6.49 21.10
N LEU A 123 10.91 -5.66 20.10
CA LEU A 123 10.66 -4.23 20.31
C LEU A 123 9.45 -3.99 21.22
N LEU A 124 8.40 -4.80 21.09
CA LEU A 124 7.23 -4.71 21.99
C LEU A 124 7.59 -5.09 23.44
N GLU A 125 8.40 -6.12 23.63
CA GLU A 125 8.88 -6.50 24.97
C GLU A 125 9.81 -5.45 25.56
N GLU A 126 10.72 -4.91 24.74
CA GLU A 126 11.62 -3.84 25.15
C GLU A 126 10.85 -2.56 25.52
N SER A 127 9.82 -2.19 24.75
CA SER A 127 8.98 -1.03 25.08
C SER A 127 8.30 -1.17 26.44
N LYS A 128 7.82 -2.37 26.80
CA LYS A 128 7.20 -2.62 28.11
C LYS A 128 8.19 -2.44 29.25
N TYR A 129 9.42 -2.93 29.08
CA TYR A 129 10.48 -2.75 30.06
C TYR A 129 10.79 -1.27 30.30
N TRP A 130 10.97 -0.49 29.23
CA TRP A 130 11.25 0.95 29.35
C TRP A 130 10.06 1.75 29.90
N GLN A 131 8.82 1.36 29.60
CA GLN A 131 7.63 1.98 30.18
C GLN A 131 7.55 1.77 31.69
N GLU A 132 7.90 0.58 32.17
CA GLU A 132 7.94 0.30 33.61
C GLU A 132 9.06 1.10 34.29
N LEU A 133 10.21 1.23 33.64
CA LEU A 133 11.31 2.03 34.16
C LEU A 133 10.95 3.53 34.23
N LEU A 134 10.22 4.04 33.24
CA LEU A 134 9.71 5.42 33.24
C LEU A 134 8.74 5.67 34.40
N ARG A 135 7.93 4.69 34.79
CA ARG A 135 7.03 4.81 35.96
C ARG A 135 7.81 4.90 37.27
N GLN A 136 8.92 4.18 37.38
CA GLN A 136 9.75 4.17 38.58
C GLN A 136 10.65 5.40 38.66
N TYR A 137 11.13 5.90 37.51
CA TYR A 137 12.04 7.04 37.41
C TYR A 137 11.55 8.05 36.35
N PRO A 138 10.54 8.89 36.69
CA PRO A 138 9.94 9.83 35.73
C PRO A 138 10.92 10.88 35.19
N ASP A 139 11.96 11.20 35.96
CA ASP A 139 12.97 12.21 35.60
C ASP A 139 14.12 11.63 34.75
N TYR A 140 14.09 10.33 34.45
CA TYR A 140 15.17 9.71 33.69
C TYR A 140 14.99 9.90 32.19
N GLN A 141 15.41 11.06 31.69
CA GLN A 141 15.28 11.49 30.28
C GLN A 141 15.69 10.43 29.23
N TYR A 142 16.65 9.56 29.55
CA TYR A 142 17.09 8.47 28.66
C TYR A 142 15.98 7.44 28.38
N THR A 143 15.09 7.16 29.34
CA THR A 143 13.93 6.27 29.12
C THR A 143 13.01 6.83 28.04
N LEU A 144 12.74 8.14 28.05
CA LEU A 144 11.92 8.80 27.05
C LEU A 144 12.56 8.73 25.65
N LEU A 145 13.87 8.97 25.56
CA LEU A 145 14.62 8.81 24.31
C LEU A 145 14.58 7.36 23.79
N LYS A 146 14.68 6.37 24.68
CA LYS A 146 14.57 4.95 24.32
C LYS A 146 13.18 4.58 23.82
N LEU A 147 12.14 5.02 24.51
CA LEU A 147 10.76 4.80 24.08
C LEU A 147 10.52 5.46 22.71
N ALA A 148 10.98 6.70 22.50
CA ALA A 148 10.89 7.35 21.20
C ALA A 148 11.55 6.54 20.07
N ALA A 149 12.75 6.01 20.31
CA ALA A 149 13.46 5.17 19.34
C ALA A 149 12.67 3.89 19.01
N ILE A 150 12.15 3.20 20.02
CA ILE A 150 11.41 1.95 19.84
C ILE A 150 10.09 2.20 19.10
N TYR A 151 9.34 3.25 19.46
CA TYR A 151 8.12 3.61 18.75
C TYR A 151 8.38 4.04 17.31
N SER A 152 9.50 4.72 17.04
CA SER A 152 9.94 5.00 15.67
C SER A 152 10.21 3.71 14.88
N GLN A 153 10.82 2.69 15.49
CA GLN A 153 11.10 1.41 14.85
C GLN A 153 9.85 0.57 14.63
N LEU A 154 8.86 0.70 15.51
CA LEU A 154 7.54 0.07 15.37
C LEU A 154 6.66 0.76 14.30
N GLY A 155 7.10 1.89 13.74
CA GLY A 155 6.36 2.69 12.76
C GLY A 155 5.35 3.68 13.38
N ASP A 156 5.27 3.75 14.71
CA ASP A 156 4.40 4.69 15.42
C ASP A 156 5.12 6.04 15.61
N ARG A 157 5.20 6.80 14.50
CA ARG A 157 5.88 8.10 14.47
C ARG A 157 5.24 9.11 15.42
N GLU A 158 3.94 9.03 15.66
CA GLU A 158 3.24 9.98 16.51
C GLU A 158 3.63 9.78 17.98
N ARG A 159 3.58 8.55 18.50
CA ARG A 159 4.10 8.28 19.85
C ARG A 159 5.58 8.58 19.97
N ALA A 160 6.37 8.32 18.93
CA ALA A 160 7.79 8.69 18.94
C ALA A 160 7.99 10.21 19.12
N LYS A 161 7.21 11.04 18.42
CA LYS A 161 7.24 12.50 18.57
C LYS A 161 6.76 12.96 19.94
N GLU A 162 5.72 12.34 20.50
CA GLU A 162 5.21 12.65 21.84
C GLU A 162 6.33 12.49 22.89
N TYR A 163 7.01 11.34 22.90
CA TYR A 163 8.11 11.11 23.84
C TYR A 163 9.30 12.06 23.63
N LEU A 164 9.64 12.40 22.38
CA LEU A 164 10.67 13.41 22.09
C LEU A 164 10.24 14.81 22.55
N GLY A 165 8.94 15.14 22.45
CA GLY A 165 8.38 16.38 22.97
C GLY A 165 8.53 16.49 24.48
N GLU A 166 8.28 15.40 25.21
CA GLU A 166 8.50 15.35 26.67
C GLU A 166 9.97 15.56 27.03
N VAL A 167 10.89 14.98 26.26
CA VAL A 167 12.33 15.21 26.43
C VAL A 167 12.69 16.69 26.27
N LEU A 168 12.18 17.34 25.23
CA LEU A 168 12.47 18.75 24.95
C LEU A 168 11.80 19.71 25.94
N LYS A 169 10.72 19.31 26.61
CA LYS A 169 10.15 20.08 27.73
C LYS A 169 11.08 20.10 28.93
N GLN A 170 11.74 18.98 29.22
CA GLN A 170 12.69 18.86 30.34
C GLN A 170 14.05 19.49 30.00
N SER A 171 14.52 19.24 28.78
CA SER A 171 15.83 19.68 28.27
C SER A 171 15.67 20.29 26.87
N PRO A 172 15.31 21.59 26.77
CA PRO A 172 15.04 22.25 25.48
C PRO A 172 16.21 22.27 24.49
N THR A 173 17.43 22.08 24.98
CA THR A 173 18.67 22.09 24.18
C THR A 173 19.25 20.69 23.96
N ASP A 174 18.47 19.63 24.19
CA ASP A 174 18.94 18.26 23.95
C ASP A 174 19.16 18.02 22.45
N GLU A 175 20.43 17.99 22.03
CA GLU A 175 20.79 17.78 20.62
C GLU A 175 20.32 16.44 20.08
N THR A 176 20.25 15.41 20.93
CA THR A 176 19.87 14.05 20.52
C THR A 176 18.40 14.05 20.14
N ALA A 177 17.54 14.61 20.98
CA ALA A 177 16.11 14.71 20.74
C ALA A 177 15.80 15.58 19.51
N LEU A 178 16.48 16.72 19.35
CA LEU A 178 16.32 17.59 18.19
C LEU A 178 16.70 16.88 16.87
N LYS A 179 17.87 16.22 16.83
CA LYS A 179 18.30 15.44 15.66
C LYS A 179 17.32 14.32 15.33
N PHE A 180 16.79 13.64 16.37
CA PHE A 180 15.84 12.57 16.16
C PHE A 180 14.50 13.07 15.62
N LEU A 181 14.02 14.19 16.14
CA LEU A 181 12.78 14.81 15.70
C LEU A 181 12.88 15.27 14.23
N GLN A 182 14.00 15.89 13.85
CA GLN A 182 14.27 16.26 12.46
C GLN A 182 14.21 15.04 11.52
N LYS A 183 14.85 13.93 11.91
CA LYS A 183 14.83 12.68 11.13
C LYS A 183 13.43 12.09 10.97
N LEU A 184 12.50 12.33 11.90
CA LEU A 184 11.11 11.85 11.80
C LEU A 184 10.24 12.70 10.87
N GLN A 185 10.67 13.93 10.57
CA GLN A 185 9.98 14.88 9.69
C GLN A 185 10.39 14.73 8.21
N GLU A 186 11.52 14.09 7.95
CA GLU A 186 11.95 13.63 6.61
C GLU A 186 11.16 12.39 6.15
#